data_AF-A0A7J9WAF4-F1
#
_entry.id   AF-A0A7J9WAF4-F1
#
_cell.length_a   1.000
_cell.length_b   1.000
_cell.length_c   1.000
_cell.angle_alpha   90.00
_cell.angle_beta   90.00
_cell.angle_gamma   90.00
#
_symmetry.space_group_name_H-M   'P 1'
#
loop_
_entity.id
_entity.type
_entity.pdbx_description
1 polymer ?
#
loop_
_entity_poly.entity_id
_entity_poly.type
_entity_poly.pdbx_seq_one_letter_code
_entity_poly.pdbx_strand_id
1 'polypeptide(L)'
;MDWVGEFFSTLPQVGSALWTFMRGWVGVAIIIGSGAMMVGFGLLAVVLRGTYGWLAAIFGIMAATVAAWWAFGIIPSAWVYFADGQRDLMENTVVPGTLGVGQFQVAANFYQVFRDLVVVMETQIAMVVFAIAALQIQKRFPRALAEGEEARPQSGGYK
;
A
#
# COMPACT_ATOMS: atom_id res chain seq x y z
N MET A 1 -11.12 1.04 -34.48
CA MET A 1 -9.99 0.47 -33.71
C MET A 1 -10.61 -0.28 -32.56
N ASP A 2 -10.41 -1.59 -32.51
CA ASP A 2 -10.98 -2.43 -31.46
C ASP A 2 -10.05 -2.39 -30.24
N TRP A 3 -10.03 -1.21 -29.60
CA TRP A 3 -9.15 -0.89 -28.47
C TRP A 3 -9.20 -1.95 -27.36
N VAL A 4 -10.38 -2.55 -27.15
CA VAL A 4 -10.56 -3.64 -26.20
C VAL A 4 -9.73 -4.87 -26.60
N GLY A 5 -9.70 -5.23 -27.88
CA GLY A 5 -8.87 -6.31 -28.41
C GLY A 5 -7.37 -6.04 -28.26
N GLU A 6 -6.93 -4.82 -28.57
CA GLU A 6 -5.53 -4.39 -28.41
C GLU A 6 -5.10 -4.41 -26.93
N PHE A 7 -5.96 -3.94 -26.02
CA PHE A 7 -5.74 -4.01 -24.58
C PHE A 7 -5.54 -5.45 -24.08
N PHE A 8 -6.44 -6.37 -24.41
CA PHE A 8 -6.30 -7.76 -23.95
C PHE A 8 -5.10 -8.47 -24.60
N SER A 9 -4.76 -8.13 -25.84
CA SER A 9 -3.59 -8.70 -26.53
C SER A 9 -2.24 -8.25 -25.94
N THR A 10 -2.21 -7.12 -25.25
CA THR A 10 -1.00 -6.52 -24.68
C THR A 10 -0.78 -6.89 -23.21
N LEU A 11 -1.80 -7.43 -22.53
CA LEU A 11 -1.69 -7.94 -21.14
C LEU A 11 -0.55 -8.95 -20.93
N PRO A 12 -0.29 -9.94 -21.82
CA PRO A 12 0.83 -10.85 -21.64
C PRO A 12 2.19 -10.13 -21.67
N GLN A 13 2.33 -9.10 -22.51
CA GLN A 13 3.55 -8.31 -22.60
C GLN A 13 3.73 -7.45 -21.35
N VAL A 14 2.67 -6.82 -20.87
CA VAL A 14 2.66 -6.08 -19.59
C VAL A 14 3.02 -7.01 -18.44
N GLY A 15 2.47 -8.23 -18.39
CA GLY A 15 2.79 -9.24 -17.38
C GLY A 15 4.26 -9.68 -17.43
N SER A 16 4.81 -9.89 -18.62
CA SER A 16 6.23 -10.20 -18.80
C SER A 16 7.13 -9.02 -18.39
N ALA A 17 6.74 -7.80 -18.72
CA ALA A 17 7.46 -6.59 -18.32
C ALA A 17 7.45 -6.43 -16.80
N LEU A 18 6.30 -6.67 -16.15
CA LEU A 18 6.17 -6.65 -14.69
C LEU A 18 7.04 -7.73 -14.04
N TRP A 19 7.07 -8.94 -14.59
CA TRP A 19 7.92 -10.02 -14.11
C TRP A 19 9.41 -9.67 -14.18
N THR A 20 9.85 -9.10 -15.29
CA THR A 20 11.23 -8.62 -15.46
C THR A 20 11.56 -7.47 -14.51
N PHE A 21 10.63 -6.51 -14.37
CA PHE A 21 10.77 -5.38 -13.44
C PHE A 21 10.93 -5.86 -11.99
N MET A 22 10.14 -6.86 -11.58
CA MET A 22 10.24 -7.50 -10.27
C MET A 22 11.50 -8.36 -10.11
N ARG A 23 12.36 -8.49 -11.13
CA ARG A 23 13.51 -9.41 -11.14
C ARG A 23 13.07 -10.87 -10.90
N GLY A 24 11.90 -11.23 -11.42
CA GLY A 24 11.28 -12.55 -11.32
C GLY A 24 11.17 -13.06 -9.89
N TRP A 25 11.76 -14.24 -9.63
CA TRP A 25 11.67 -14.92 -8.34
C TRP A 25 12.29 -14.16 -7.17
N VAL A 26 13.27 -13.28 -7.44
CA VAL A 26 13.89 -12.47 -6.37
C VAL A 26 12.87 -11.49 -5.79
N GLY A 27 12.10 -10.79 -6.65
CA GLY A 27 11.04 -9.89 -6.18
C GLY A 27 9.94 -10.65 -5.43
N VAL A 28 9.55 -11.83 -5.93
CA VAL A 28 8.60 -12.71 -5.23
C VAL A 28 9.11 -13.09 -3.84
N ALA A 29 10.37 -13.48 -3.72
CA ALA A 29 10.98 -13.81 -2.43
C ALA A 29 11.00 -12.61 -1.47
N ILE A 30 11.26 -11.40 -1.98
CA ILE A 30 11.23 -10.16 -1.17
C ILE A 30 9.81 -9.86 -0.68
N ILE A 31 8.80 -10.01 -1.53
CA ILE A 31 7.38 -9.80 -1.17
C ILE A 31 6.96 -10.80 -0.11
N ILE A 32 7.21 -12.10 -0.35
CA ILE A 32 6.84 -13.17 0.59
C ILE A 32 7.60 -13.00 1.91
N GLY A 33 8.91 -12.72 1.85
CA GLY A 33 9.74 -12.51 3.04
C GLY A 33 9.26 -11.31 3.86
N SER A 34 8.94 -10.19 3.22
CA SER A 34 8.41 -9.01 3.89
C SER A 34 7.03 -9.28 4.52
N GLY A 35 6.16 -9.98 3.79
CA GLY A 35 4.86 -10.40 4.30
C GLY A 35 4.99 -11.32 5.52
N ALA A 36 5.90 -12.30 5.46
CA ALA A 36 6.20 -13.20 6.55
C ALA A 36 6.75 -12.45 7.77
N MET A 37 7.64 -11.46 7.58
CA MET A 37 8.14 -10.61 8.66
C MET A 37 7.01 -9.81 9.32
N MET A 38 6.15 -9.16 8.52
CA MET A 38 5.01 -8.39 9.01
C MET A 38 4.07 -9.27 9.84
N VAL A 39 3.71 -10.45 9.33
CA VAL A 39 2.86 -11.42 10.04
C VAL A 39 3.54 -11.93 11.30
N GLY A 40 4.83 -12.28 11.22
CA GLY A 40 5.61 -12.77 12.35
C GLY A 40 5.65 -11.77 13.50
N PHE A 41 5.95 -10.50 13.22
CA PHE A 41 5.90 -9.44 14.22
C PHE A 41 4.49 -9.21 14.77
N GLY A 42 3.46 -9.26 13.93
CA GLY A 42 2.07 -9.17 14.38
C GLY A 42 1.67 -10.30 15.33
N LEU A 43 2.08 -11.54 15.04
CA LEU A 43 1.82 -12.70 15.91
C LEU A 43 2.59 -12.59 17.23
N LEU A 44 3.86 -12.20 17.21
CA LEU A 44 4.65 -11.96 18.42
C LEU A 44 4.02 -10.88 19.30
N ALA A 45 3.49 -9.81 18.69
CA ALA A 45 2.79 -8.76 19.40
C ALA A 45 1.54 -9.28 20.12
N VAL A 46 0.77 -10.18 19.49
CA VAL A 46 -0.42 -10.78 20.11
C VAL A 46 -0.03 -11.75 21.24
N VAL A 47 0.97 -12.60 21.02
CA VAL A 47 1.39 -13.63 21.99
C VAL A 47 2.00 -13.00 23.24
N LEU A 48 2.87 -11.99 23.09
CA LEU A 48 3.57 -11.36 24.21
C LEU A 48 2.72 -10.34 24.97
N ARG A 49 1.53 -9.99 24.44
CA ARG A 49 0.66 -8.96 25.01
C ARG A 49 0.28 -9.23 26.47
N GLY A 50 0.07 -10.50 26.84
CA GLY A 50 -0.39 -10.86 28.17
C GLY A 50 0.71 -10.91 29.24
N THR A 51 1.98 -10.94 28.84
CA THR A 51 3.12 -11.16 29.74
C THR A 51 4.15 -10.03 29.71
N TYR A 52 4.34 -9.39 28.56
CA TYR A 52 5.33 -8.34 28.34
C TYR A 52 4.75 -7.26 27.42
N GLY A 53 3.94 -6.35 27.98
CA GLY A 53 3.24 -5.33 27.19
C GLY A 53 4.17 -4.45 26.35
N TRP A 54 5.37 -4.14 26.86
CA TRP A 54 6.36 -3.33 26.13
C TRP A 54 6.95 -4.07 24.91
N LEU A 55 7.23 -5.38 25.01
CA LEU A 55 7.69 -6.18 23.87
C LEU A 55 6.58 -6.29 22.82
N ALA A 56 5.34 -6.50 23.26
CA ALA A 56 4.20 -6.54 22.36
C ALA A 56 4.04 -5.23 21.57
N ALA A 57 4.26 -4.08 22.21
CA ALA A 57 4.25 -2.77 21.54
C ALA A 57 5.37 -2.63 20.51
N ILE A 58 6.60 -3.05 20.83
CA ILE A 58 7.73 -3.02 19.91
C ILE A 58 7.43 -3.84 18.66
N PHE A 59 7.02 -5.11 18.82
CA PHE A 59 6.71 -5.96 17.68
C PHE A 59 5.50 -5.44 16.89
N GLY A 60 4.50 -4.87 17.56
CA GLY A 60 3.36 -4.22 16.90
C GLY A 60 3.80 -3.05 16.01
N ILE A 61 4.70 -2.20 16.51
CA ILE A 61 5.26 -1.08 15.73
C ILE A 61 6.15 -1.57 14.59
N MET A 62 6.94 -2.63 14.78
CA MET A 62 7.73 -3.22 13.70
C MET A 62 6.84 -3.75 12.58
N ALA A 63 5.77 -4.47 12.92
CA ALA A 63 4.79 -4.94 11.94
C ALA A 63 4.12 -3.77 11.19
N ALA A 64 3.65 -2.76 11.93
CA ALA A 64 3.02 -1.58 11.35
C ALA A 64 3.98 -0.78 10.46
N THR A 65 5.25 -0.67 10.84
CA THR A 65 6.30 0.00 10.05
C THR A 65 6.54 -0.72 8.74
N VAL A 66 6.66 -2.06 8.76
CA VAL A 66 6.83 -2.84 7.51
C VAL A 66 5.62 -2.66 6.60
N ALA A 67 4.40 -2.72 7.14
CA ALA A 67 3.17 -2.50 6.39
C ALA A 67 3.14 -1.10 5.75
N ALA A 68 3.46 -0.07 6.54
CA ALA A 68 3.45 1.32 6.09
C ALA A 68 4.53 1.58 5.04
N TRP A 69 5.70 0.97 5.20
CA TRP A 69 6.80 1.06 4.24
C TRP A 69 6.40 0.50 2.87
N TRP A 70 5.68 -0.62 2.84
CA TRP A 70 5.14 -1.16 1.60
C TRP A 70 4.05 -0.27 1.00
N ALA A 71 3.08 0.15 1.81
CA ALA A 71 1.90 0.88 1.35
C ALA A 71 2.22 2.29 0.84
N PHE A 72 3.13 3.00 1.49
CA PHE A 72 3.45 4.41 1.19
C PHE A 72 4.80 4.60 0.49
N GLY A 73 5.69 3.61 0.56
CA GLY A 73 7.02 3.68 -0.03
C GLY A 73 7.16 2.79 -1.25
N ILE A 74 7.20 1.48 -1.03
CA ILE A 74 7.59 0.51 -2.06
C ILE A 74 6.58 0.47 -3.20
N ILE A 75 5.28 0.30 -2.92
CA ILE A 75 4.26 0.13 -3.97
C ILE A 75 4.16 1.37 -4.85
N PRO A 76 4.00 2.59 -4.31
CA PRO A 76 3.93 3.79 -5.14
C PRO A 76 5.19 4.03 -5.97
N SER A 77 6.37 3.83 -5.38
CA SER A 77 7.64 3.99 -6.10
C SER A 77 7.78 2.96 -7.21
N ALA A 78 7.39 1.71 -6.94
CA ALA A 78 7.43 0.63 -7.91
C ALA A 78 6.52 0.92 -9.10
N TRP A 79 5.31 1.44 -8.87
CA TRP A 79 4.42 1.88 -9.92
C TRP A 79 5.04 2.98 -10.78
N VAL A 80 5.58 4.04 -10.17
CA VAL A 80 6.20 5.14 -10.91
C VAL A 80 7.38 4.65 -11.76
N TYR A 81 8.27 3.83 -11.19
CA TYR A 81 9.41 3.29 -11.93
C TYR A 81 9.01 2.33 -13.04
N PHE A 82 7.97 1.52 -12.82
CA PHE A 82 7.44 0.65 -13.85
C PHE A 82 6.81 1.46 -14.99
N ALA A 83 5.95 2.43 -14.66
CA ALA A 83 5.28 3.28 -15.62
C ALA A 83 6.26 4.14 -16.45
N ASP A 84 7.32 4.63 -15.83
CA ASP A 84 8.34 5.38 -16.55
C ASP A 84 9.25 4.46 -17.39
N GLY A 85 9.61 3.30 -16.86
CA GLY A 85 10.46 2.31 -17.54
C GLY A 85 9.77 1.55 -18.68
N GLN A 86 8.43 1.52 -18.71
CA GLN A 86 7.62 0.84 -19.73
C GLN A 86 6.72 1.82 -20.49
N ARG A 87 7.11 3.10 -20.54
CA ARG A 87 6.32 4.15 -21.17
C ARG A 87 5.96 3.84 -22.61
N ASP A 88 6.90 3.33 -23.41
CA ASP A 88 6.66 2.98 -24.82
C ASP A 88 5.62 1.85 -25.00
N LEU A 89 5.51 0.96 -24.01
CA LEU A 89 4.53 -0.12 -24.00
C LEU A 89 3.16 0.37 -23.51
N MET A 90 3.15 1.24 -22.51
CA MET A 90 1.93 1.64 -21.79
C MET A 90 1.23 2.86 -22.42
N GLU A 91 1.98 3.80 -22.96
CA GLU A 91 1.45 5.02 -23.58
C GLU A 91 0.79 4.70 -24.92
N ASN A 92 -0.43 5.18 -25.12
CA ASN A 92 -1.33 4.95 -26.27
C ASN A 92 -1.84 3.50 -26.47
N THR A 93 -1.23 2.51 -25.83
CA THR A 93 -1.70 1.12 -25.88
C THR A 93 -2.66 0.81 -24.73
N VAL A 94 -2.27 1.17 -23.51
CA VAL A 94 -3.02 0.89 -22.27
C VAL A 94 -3.66 2.17 -21.74
N VAL A 95 -2.90 3.26 -21.77
CA VAL A 95 -3.33 4.59 -21.29
C VAL A 95 -3.10 5.59 -22.41
N PRO A 96 -4.10 6.38 -22.83
CA PRO A 96 -3.91 7.42 -23.84
C PRO A 96 -2.79 8.38 -23.45
N GLY A 97 -1.85 8.70 -24.36
CA GLY A 97 -0.83 9.72 -24.11
C GLY A 97 -1.44 11.13 -24.01
N THR A 98 -2.49 11.37 -24.80
CA THR A 98 -3.26 12.62 -24.82
C THR A 98 -4.73 12.34 -24.65
N LEU A 99 -5.45 13.30 -24.05
CA LEU A 99 -6.90 13.26 -23.95
C LEU A 99 -7.48 14.45 -24.72
N GLY A 100 -8.32 14.17 -25.70
CA GLY A 100 -8.91 15.19 -26.57
C GLY A 100 -10.06 14.64 -27.42
N VAL A 101 -10.93 15.54 -27.88
CA VAL A 101 -12.04 15.24 -28.79
C VAL A 101 -11.86 16.09 -30.05
N GLY A 102 -11.60 15.44 -31.19
CA GLY A 102 -11.30 16.14 -32.45
C GLY A 102 -9.95 16.87 -32.40
N GLN A 103 -9.94 18.18 -32.71
CA GLN A 103 -8.72 19.01 -32.63
C GLN A 103 -8.48 19.65 -31.25
N PHE A 104 -9.39 19.46 -30.29
CA PHE A 104 -9.21 19.98 -28.94
C PHE A 104 -8.44 18.98 -28.08
N GLN A 105 -7.18 19.27 -27.81
CA GLN A 105 -6.39 18.58 -26.78
C GLN A 105 -6.74 19.18 -25.40
N VAL A 106 -7.38 18.37 -24.56
CA VAL A 106 -7.71 18.72 -23.17
C VAL A 106 -6.50 18.51 -22.26
N ALA A 107 -5.69 17.49 -22.52
CA ALA A 107 -4.45 17.24 -21.81
C ALA A 107 -3.40 16.62 -22.74
N ALA A 108 -2.29 17.32 -22.94
CA ALA A 108 -1.16 16.84 -23.73
C ALA A 108 -0.28 15.83 -22.96
N ASN A 109 -0.38 15.78 -21.62
CA ASN A 109 0.42 14.93 -20.74
C ASN A 109 -0.45 13.95 -19.94
N PHE A 110 -1.52 13.41 -20.55
CA PHE A 110 -2.50 12.61 -19.82
C PHE A 110 -1.87 11.36 -19.18
N TYR A 111 -0.90 10.73 -19.86
CA TYR A 111 -0.17 9.58 -19.31
C TYR A 111 0.49 9.89 -17.95
N GLN A 112 1.16 11.04 -17.85
CA GLN A 112 1.82 11.45 -16.61
C GLN A 112 0.81 11.77 -15.51
N VAL A 113 -0.29 12.45 -15.86
CA VAL A 113 -1.38 12.73 -14.92
C VAL A 113 -2.00 11.42 -14.43
N PHE A 114 -2.22 10.45 -15.30
CA PHE A 114 -2.74 9.14 -14.92
C PHE A 114 -1.79 8.38 -13.99
N ARG A 115 -0.49 8.34 -14.33
CA ARG A 115 0.55 7.72 -13.48
C ARG A 115 0.51 8.31 -12.07
N ASP A 116 0.46 9.63 -11.95
CA ASP A 116 0.47 10.32 -10.66
C ASP A 116 -0.86 10.17 -9.91
N LEU A 117 -1.99 10.13 -10.63
CA LEU A 117 -3.32 9.88 -10.06
C LEU A 117 -3.39 8.50 -9.39
N VAL A 118 -2.78 7.47 -9.97
CA VAL A 118 -2.71 6.13 -9.37
C VAL A 118 -2.01 6.20 -8.01
N VAL A 119 -0.90 6.91 -7.88
CA VAL A 119 -0.17 7.08 -6.60
C VAL A 119 -1.04 7.79 -5.55
N VAL A 120 -1.78 8.82 -5.95
CA VAL A 120 -2.71 9.54 -5.05
C VAL A 120 -3.80 8.58 -4.55
N MET A 121 -4.39 7.79 -5.45
CA MET A 121 -5.42 6.81 -5.12
C MET A 121 -4.89 5.71 -4.19
N GLU A 122 -3.71 5.16 -4.48
CA GLU A 122 -3.04 4.17 -3.62
C GLU A 122 -2.82 4.71 -2.22
N THR A 123 -2.31 5.94 -2.10
CA THR A 123 -2.07 6.59 -0.81
C THR A 123 -3.38 6.78 -0.04
N GLN A 124 -4.44 7.23 -0.71
CA GLN A 124 -5.74 7.44 -0.07
C GLN A 124 -6.37 6.13 0.42
N ILE A 125 -6.26 5.06 -0.37
CA ILE A 125 -6.72 3.71 0.01
C ILE A 125 -5.92 3.22 1.21
N ALA A 126 -4.59 3.34 1.18
CA ALA A 126 -3.72 2.95 2.28
C ALA A 126 -4.09 3.68 3.58
N MET A 127 -4.30 5.00 3.53
CA MET A 127 -4.74 5.77 4.71
C MET A 127 -6.06 5.25 5.30
N VAL A 128 -7.05 4.97 4.45
CA VAL A 128 -8.35 4.44 4.90
C VAL A 128 -8.19 3.06 5.53
N VAL A 129 -7.42 2.17 4.91
CA VAL A 129 -7.16 0.82 5.45
C VAL A 129 -6.46 0.89 6.80
N PHE A 130 -5.44 1.73 6.94
CA PHE A 130 -4.73 1.93 8.22
C PHE A 130 -5.64 2.50 9.30
N ALA A 131 -6.51 3.48 8.95
CA ALA A 131 -7.48 4.03 9.89
C ALA A 131 -8.47 2.96 10.37
N ILE A 132 -9.01 2.15 9.46
CA ILE A 132 -9.91 1.04 9.81
C ILE A 132 -9.19 0.02 10.69
N ALA A 133 -7.97 -0.37 10.35
CA ALA A 133 -7.17 -1.32 11.13
C ALA A 133 -6.91 -0.78 12.54
N ALA A 134 -6.51 0.48 12.67
CA ALA A 134 -6.30 1.13 13.96
C ALA A 134 -7.58 1.13 14.81
N LEU A 135 -8.73 1.48 14.22
CA LEU A 135 -10.02 1.45 14.92
C LEU A 135 -10.42 0.03 15.34
N GLN A 136 -10.18 -0.98 14.51
CA GLN A 136 -10.46 -2.38 14.86
C GLN A 136 -9.56 -2.87 15.99
N ILE A 137 -8.27 -2.54 15.96
CA ILE A 137 -7.32 -2.88 17.03
C ILE A 137 -7.77 -2.19 18.33
N GLN A 138 -8.09 -0.89 18.30
CA GLN A 138 -8.58 -0.18 19.48
C GLN A 138 -9.87 -0.78 20.05
N LYS A 139 -10.83 -1.18 19.20
CA LYS A 139 -12.06 -1.86 19.63
C LYS A 139 -11.80 -3.21 20.29
N ARG A 140 -10.86 -3.99 19.74
CA ARG A 140 -10.50 -5.31 20.28
C ARG A 140 -9.67 -5.20 21.56
N PHE A 141 -8.94 -4.10 21.70
CA PHE A 141 -7.95 -3.89 22.73
C PHE A 141 -8.09 -2.49 23.35
N PRO A 142 -9.23 -2.19 24.00
CA PRO A 142 -9.45 -0.90 24.63
C PRO A 142 -8.41 -0.66 25.73
N ARG A 143 -7.96 0.59 25.86
CA ARG A 143 -6.90 1.07 26.78
C ARG A 143 -6.70 0.16 28.00
N ALA A 144 -5.67 -0.67 27.95
CA ALA A 144 -4.98 -1.08 29.17
C ALA A 144 -4.01 0.06 29.47
N LEU A 145 -4.04 0.58 30.69
CA LEU A 145 -2.99 1.47 31.19
C LEU A 145 -1.62 0.80 31.00
N ALA A 146 -0.54 1.58 30.93
CA ALA A 146 0.79 0.98 30.92
C ALA A 146 0.95 0.07 32.15
N GLU A 147 1.70 -1.03 32.05
CA GLU A 147 2.01 -1.89 33.20
C GLU A 147 2.59 -1.02 34.34
N GLY A 148 1.82 -0.83 35.43
CA GLY A 148 2.19 0.01 36.56
C GLY A 148 1.48 1.37 36.67
N GLU A 149 0.68 1.78 35.68
CA GLU A 149 -0.21 2.94 35.81
C GLU A 149 -1.56 2.51 36.41
N GLU A 150 -1.86 2.98 37.62
CA GLU A 150 -3.22 2.90 38.17
C GLU A 150 -4.18 3.73 37.31
N ALA A 151 -5.42 3.26 37.20
CA ALA A 151 -6.47 4.04 36.55
C ALA A 151 -6.62 5.34 37.33
N ARG A 152 -6.11 6.46 36.78
CA ARG A 152 -6.34 7.77 37.37
C ARG A 152 -7.85 7.88 37.62
N PRO A 153 -8.28 8.29 38.84
CA PRO A 153 -9.68 8.48 39.13
C PRO A 153 -10.26 9.34 38.01
N GLN A 154 -11.30 8.84 37.35
CA GLN A 154 -11.97 9.55 36.27
C GLN A 154 -12.25 10.97 36.77
N SER A 155 -11.51 11.94 36.25
CA SER A 155 -11.68 13.33 36.65
C SER A 155 -13.01 13.81 36.07
N GLY A 156 -14.05 13.71 36.89
CA GLY A 156 -15.23 14.57 36.90
C GLY A 156 -16.00 14.69 35.59
N GLY A 157 -16.91 13.75 35.33
CA GLY A 157 -18.17 14.06 34.66
C GLY A 157 -19.25 14.12 35.72
N TYR A 158 -19.71 15.33 36.05
CA TYR A 158 -20.87 15.54 36.93
C TYR A 158 -22.09 14.77 36.40
N LYS A 159 -22.84 14.15 37.32
CA LYS A 159 -24.23 13.75 37.09
C LYS A 159 -25.10 14.99 36.83
#